data_AF-A0A7J9KT08-F1
#
_entry.id   AF-A0A7J9KT08-F1
#
_cell.length_a   1.000
_cell.length_b   1.000
_cell.length_c   1.000
_cell.angle_alpha   90.00
_cell.angle_beta   90.00
_cell.angle_gamma   90.00
#
_symmetry.space_group_name_H-M   'P 1'
#
loop_
_entity.id
_entity.type
_entity.pdbx_description
1 polymer ?
#
loop_
_entity_poly.entity_id
_entity_poly.type
_entity_poly.pdbx_seq_one_letter_code
_entity_poly.pdbx_strand_id
1 'polypeptide(L)' 'MSDYAWKSVLQKKKNENEEVTPNAHFQNDLGLDSLDTVEVVMALEEEFGFEIPDNEADKISTINHAVEFIASHPQAK' A
#
# COMPACT_ATOMS: atom_id res chain seq x y z
N MET A 1 -16.07 10.18 -0.44
CA MET A 1 -15.87 8.97 0.40
C MET A 1 -14.64 8.25 -0.13
N SER A 2 -13.52 8.96 -0.29
CA SER A 2 -12.36 8.53 -1.09
C SER A 2 -11.10 8.51 -0.25
N ASP A 3 -11.25 8.26 1.04
CA ASP A 3 -10.20 8.44 2.01
C ASP A 3 -10.25 7.20 2.88
N TYR A 4 -9.19 6.37 2.82
CA TYR A 4 -8.82 5.33 3.79
C TYR A 4 -9.18 3.86 3.45
N ALA A 5 -9.42 3.47 2.19
CA ALA A 5 -9.62 2.05 1.89
C ALA A 5 -8.35 1.23 2.18
N TRP A 6 -7.18 1.73 1.76
CA TRP A 6 -5.89 1.14 2.13
C TRP A 6 -5.66 1.07 3.65
N LYS A 7 -6.09 2.07 4.43
CA LYS A 7 -5.97 2.01 5.90
C LYS A 7 -6.82 0.89 6.47
N SER A 8 -8.01 0.65 5.92
CA SER A 8 -8.90 -0.40 6.42
C SER A 8 -8.33 -1.80 6.18
N VAL A 9 -7.61 -2.00 5.07
CA VAL A 9 -6.86 -3.23 4.79
C VAL A 9 -5.73 -3.41 5.80
N LEU A 10 -4.90 -2.38 5.99
CA LEU A 10 -3.78 -2.44 6.94
C LEU A 10 -4.24 -2.61 8.39
N GLN A 11 -5.32 -1.93 8.79
CA GLN A 11 -5.89 -2.04 10.14
C GLN A 11 -6.39 -3.46 10.44
N LYS A 12 -6.86 -4.19 9.42
CA LYS A 12 -7.29 -5.60 9.56
C LYS A 12 -6.12 -6.58 9.69
N LYS A 13 -4.97 -6.26 9.10
CA LYS A 13 -3.81 -7.16 8.98
C LYS A 13 -2.76 -6.96 10.08
N LYS A 14 -2.67 -5.74 10.60
CA LYS A 14 -1.80 -5.35 11.70
C LYS A 14 -2.10 -6.10 13.01
N ASN A 15 -1.08 -6.37 13.81
CA ASN A 15 -1.23 -6.72 15.23
C ASN A 15 -1.66 -5.51 16.06
N GLU A 16 -2.58 -5.65 17.03
CA GLU A 16 -3.26 -4.54 17.75
C GLU A 16 -2.37 -3.39 18.27
N ASN A 17 -1.05 -3.57 18.38
CA ASN A 17 -0.08 -2.61 18.93
C ASN A 17 0.82 -1.83 17.92
N GLU A 18 0.86 -2.14 16.63
CA GLU A 18 1.84 -1.54 15.66
C GLU A 18 1.31 -0.33 14.86
N GLU A 19 1.51 0.92 15.25
CA GLU A 19 0.94 2.09 14.54
C GLU A 19 1.18 2.09 13.00
N VAL A 20 0.10 2.14 12.21
CA VAL A 20 0.20 2.22 10.75
C VAL A 20 0.52 3.65 10.35
N THR A 21 1.76 3.89 9.95
CA THR A 21 2.19 5.18 9.40
C THR A 21 2.47 5.05 7.90
N PRO A 22 2.36 6.14 7.11
CA PRO A 22 2.68 6.08 5.67
C PRO A 22 4.12 5.62 5.37
N ASN A 23 5.04 5.86 6.30
CA ASN A 23 6.45 5.48 6.19
C ASN A 23 6.75 4.10 6.79
N ALA A 24 5.76 3.43 7.38
CA ALA A 24 5.95 2.10 7.94
C ALA A 24 6.25 1.10 6.83
N HIS A 25 7.31 0.35 7.00
CA HIS A 25 7.70 -0.72 6.10
C HIS A 25 6.78 -1.93 6.31
N PHE A 26 6.18 -2.42 5.23
CA PHE A 26 5.19 -3.50 5.29
C PHE A 26 5.72 -4.74 6.02
N GLN A 27 6.88 -5.24 5.62
CA GLN A 27 7.49 -6.42 6.26
C GLN A 27 8.18 -6.10 7.59
N ASN A 28 9.04 -5.07 7.63
CA ASN A 28 9.91 -4.84 8.79
C ASN A 28 9.19 -4.20 9.99
N ASP A 29 8.21 -3.33 9.73
CA ASP A 29 7.54 -2.56 10.79
C ASP A 29 6.14 -3.09 11.11
N LEU A 30 5.42 -3.58 10.09
CA LEU A 30 4.04 -4.09 10.24
C LEU A 30 3.96 -5.61 10.22
N GLY A 31 5.08 -6.31 10.03
CA GLY A 31 5.14 -7.77 10.01
C GLY A 31 4.28 -8.42 8.93
N LEU A 32 3.92 -7.69 7.88
CA LEU A 32 3.07 -8.18 6.79
C LEU A 32 3.84 -9.17 5.93
N ASP A 33 3.18 -10.24 5.52
CA ASP A 33 3.78 -11.20 4.61
C ASP A 33 3.70 -10.72 3.15
N SER A 34 4.26 -11.52 2.22
CA SER A 34 4.23 -11.19 0.79
C SER A 34 2.81 -11.17 0.21
N LEU A 35 1.87 -11.93 0.77
CA LEU A 35 0.47 -11.96 0.31
C LEU A 35 -0.28 -10.71 0.78
N ASP A 36 -0.05 -10.28 2.03
CA ASP A 36 -0.58 -9.05 2.58
C ASP A 36 -0.10 -7.82 1.80
N THR A 37 1.17 -7.84 1.36
CA THR A 37 1.72 -6.77 0.52
C THR A 37 0.97 -6.66 -0.82
N VAL A 38 0.64 -7.80 -1.44
CA VAL A 38 -0.17 -7.84 -2.67
C VAL A 38 -1.57 -7.26 -2.44
N GLU A 39 -2.25 -7.63 -1.36
CA GLU A 39 -3.58 -7.09 -1.03
C GLU A 39 -3.56 -5.56 -0.85
N VAL A 40 -2.52 -5.02 -0.21
CA VAL A 40 -2.36 -3.57 0.00
C VAL A 40 -2.13 -2.84 -1.33
N VAL A 41 -1.27 -3.39 -2.20
CA VAL A 41 -1.03 -2.84 -3.54
C VAL A 41 -2.31 -2.85 -4.37
N MET A 42 -3.05 -3.96 -4.39
CA MET A 42 -4.33 -4.06 -5.10
C MET A 42 -5.38 -3.05 -4.58
N ALA A 43 -5.43 -2.81 -3.26
CA ALA A 43 -6.33 -1.81 -2.70
C ALA A 43 -5.96 -0.38 -3.13
N LEU A 44 -4.66 -0.09 -3.24
CA LEU A 44 -4.17 1.20 -3.76
C LEU A 44 -4.49 1.35 -5.25
N GLU A 45 -4.28 0.31 -6.04
CA GLU A 45 -4.65 0.26 -7.46
C GLU A 45 -6.14 0.56 -7.69
N GLU A 46 -7.01 -0.07 -6.91
CA GLU A 46 -8.46 0.16 -6.96
C GLU A 46 -8.83 1.58 -6.50
N GLU A 47 -8.19 2.08 -5.44
CA GLU A 47 -8.47 3.41 -4.87
C GLU A 47 -8.03 4.55 -5.81
N PHE A 48 -6.91 4.38 -6.51
CA PHE A 48 -6.36 5.38 -7.44
C PHE A 48 -6.73 5.11 -8.91
N GLY A 49 -7.40 4.01 -9.22
CA GLY A 49 -7.74 3.62 -10.59
C GLY A 49 -6.50 3.43 -11.48
N PHE A 50 -5.41 2.94 -10.88
CA PHE A 50 -4.09 2.75 -11.51
C PHE A 50 -3.68 1.29 -11.41
N GLU A 51 -2.76 0.83 -12.27
CA GLU A 51 -2.26 -0.55 -12.26
C GLU A 51 -0.73 -0.50 -12.11
N ILE A 52 -0.21 -1.00 -10.99
CA ILE A 52 1.21 -1.03 -10.69
C ILE A 52 1.77 -2.32 -11.28
N PRO A 53 2.72 -2.24 -12.24
CA PRO A 53 3.27 -3.45 -12.82
C PRO A 53 4.07 -4.25 -11.78
N ASP A 54 3.98 -5.58 -11.83
CA ASP A 54 4.56 -6.50 -10.84
C ASP A 54 6.03 -6.19 -10.49
N ASN A 55 6.83 -5.84 -11.51
CA ASN A 55 8.25 -5.52 -11.37
C ASN A 55 8.54 -4.24 -10.56
N GLU A 56 7.55 -3.35 -10.44
CA GLU A 56 7.59 -2.16 -9.59
C GLU A 56 6.88 -2.43 -8.25
N ALA A 57 5.81 -3.23 -8.24
CA ALA A 57 5.11 -3.62 -7.01
C ALA A 57 6.07 -4.28 -5.99
N ASP A 58 6.99 -5.12 -6.45
CA ASP A 58 8.04 -5.73 -5.62
C ASP A 58 8.98 -4.70 -4.95
N LYS A 59 9.09 -3.49 -5.50
CA LYS A 59 9.91 -2.39 -4.95
C LYS A 59 9.14 -1.52 -3.96
N ILE A 60 7.82 -1.67 -3.90
CA ILE A 60 6.96 -0.91 -2.98
C ILE A 60 7.02 -1.55 -1.60
N SER A 61 7.80 -0.94 -0.73
CA SER A 61 8.00 -1.38 0.65
C SER A 61 7.18 -0.59 1.67
N THR A 62 6.65 0.57 1.29
CA THR A 62 5.87 1.48 2.15
C THR A 62 4.69 2.06 1.38
N ILE A 63 3.70 2.56 2.12
CA ILE A 63 2.54 3.26 1.54
C ILE A 63 3.01 4.52 0.82
N ASN A 64 3.96 5.25 1.42
CA ASN A 64 4.46 6.48 0.84
C ASN A 64 5.15 6.22 -0.50
N HIS A 65 5.94 5.14 -0.63
CA HIS A 65 6.49 4.72 -1.93
C HIS A 65 5.39 4.46 -2.97
N ALA A 66 4.30 3.77 -2.58
CA ALA A 66 3.20 3.50 -3.49
C ALA A 66 2.52 4.79 -3.96
N VAL A 67 2.24 5.70 -3.02
CA VAL A 67 1.61 7.00 -3.30
C VAL A 67 2.52 7.87 -4.16
N GLU A 68 3.83 7.91 -3.88
CA GLU A 68 4.81 8.63 -4.70
C GLU A 68 4.94 8.02 -6.11
N PHE A 69 4.90 6.69 -6.21
CA PHE A 69 4.89 6.00 -7.50
C PHE A 69 3.68 6.42 -8.34
N ILE A 70 2.49 6.38 -7.74
CA ILE A 70 1.25 6.80 -8.40
C ILE A 70 1.30 8.29 -8.77
N ALA A 71 1.74 9.15 -7.85
CA ALA A 71 1.84 10.59 -8.07
C ALA A 71 2.86 10.98 -9.16
N SER A 72 3.92 10.20 -9.33
CA SER A 72 4.94 10.42 -10.36
C SER A 72 4.55 9.86 -11.75
N HIS A 73 3.53 9.02 -11.83
CA HIS A 73 3.02 8.46 -13.08
C HIS A 73 1.69 9.15 -13.49
N PRO A 74 1.70 10.12 -14.42
CA PRO A 74 0.55 10.96 -14.79
C PRO A 74 -0.57 10.23 -15.56
N GLN A 75 -0.68 8.91 -15.41
CA GLN A 75 -1.73 8.06 -15.98
C GLN A 75 -2.83 7.74 -14.95
N ALA A 76 -2.66 8.10 -13.68
CA ALA A 76 -3.75 8.11 -12.70
C ALA A 76 -4.82 9.12 -13.14
N LYS A 77 -6.05 8.64 -13.34
CA LYS A 77 -7.19 9.46 -13.80
C LYS A 77 -7.84 10.24 -12.68
#